data_AF-Q9FWC3-F1
#
_entry.id   AF-Q9FWC3-F1
#
_cell.length_a   1.000
_cell.length_b   1.000
_cell.length_c   1.000
_cell.angle_alpha   90.00
_cell.angle_beta   90.00
_cell.angle_gamma   90.00
#
_symmetry.space_group_name_H-M   'P 1'
#
loop_
_entity.id
_entity.type
_entity.pdbx_description
1 polymer ?
#
loop_
_entity_poly.entity_id
_entity_poly.type
_entity_poly.pdbx_seq_one_letter_code
_entity_poly.pdbx_strand_id
1 'polypeptide(L)'
;MEREVVVSEDAAASSSSSSSSAAAASFSLAETRVICRVCQKQFAQYTCPRCNARYCSLPCYKGHSVQCTESFMRENVMDELKQMQPEDESKKKMHTGGFRFAIALVDDIISLLTLGGNALVCALCDFRRLIHIGERMLKAEKLGKAERSRSTQKLRAADRKLYFMTCWVHEQPNEAWSSLARLVEVQKASLEELDCGSQFQRAGRKNDAQSKVLIEEI
;
A
#
# COMPACT_ATOMS: atom_id res chain seq x y z
N MET A 1 -35.44 -42.72 -29.25
CA MET A 1 -35.33 -41.31 -28.81
C MET A 1 -33.93 -41.10 -28.20
N GLU A 2 -32.85 -40.88 -28.95
CA GLU A 2 -32.70 -40.39 -30.32
C GLU A 2 -33.38 -39.03 -30.56
N ARG A 3 -32.59 -37.97 -30.54
CA ARG A 3 -32.11 -37.40 -31.80
C ARG A 3 -30.80 -36.64 -31.61
N GLU A 4 -29.76 -37.20 -32.21
CA GLU A 4 -28.58 -36.49 -32.66
C GLU A 4 -28.97 -35.49 -33.77
N VAL A 5 -28.31 -34.33 -33.82
CA VAL A 5 -28.25 -33.46 -35.01
C VAL A 5 -26.84 -32.91 -35.12
N VAL A 6 -26.09 -33.41 -36.10
CA VAL A 6 -24.82 -32.85 -36.56
C VAL A 6 -25.08 -32.16 -37.90
N VAL A 7 -24.55 -30.95 -38.08
CA VAL A 7 -24.35 -30.33 -39.40
C VAL A 7 -23.01 -29.60 -39.39
N SER A 8 -22.20 -29.78 -40.43
CA SER A 8 -20.82 -29.30 -40.53
C SER A 8 -20.66 -28.06 -41.42
N GLU A 9 -19.55 -27.36 -41.18
CA GLU A 9 -18.58 -26.80 -42.16
C GLU A 9 -19.02 -26.06 -43.43
N ASP A 10 -18.54 -24.80 -43.56
CA ASP A 10 -17.81 -24.20 -44.70
C ASP A 10 -17.66 -22.67 -44.46
N ALA A 11 -16.79 -21.87 -45.09
CA ALA A 11 -15.38 -21.99 -45.51
C ALA A 11 -14.88 -20.57 -45.95
N ALA A 12 -13.57 -20.39 -46.14
CA ALA A 12 -12.92 -19.31 -46.94
C ALA A 12 -13.09 -17.78 -46.59
N ALA A 13 -12.06 -17.25 -45.90
CA ALA A 13 -11.14 -16.17 -46.36
C ALA A 13 -11.52 -14.66 -46.53
N SER A 14 -10.50 -13.81 -46.27
CA SER A 14 -10.16 -12.51 -46.93
C SER A 14 -10.72 -11.13 -46.46
N SER A 15 -9.96 -10.48 -45.56
CA SER A 15 -9.38 -9.09 -45.66
C SER A 15 -10.21 -7.79 -45.90
N SER A 16 -9.98 -6.79 -45.02
CA SER A 16 -9.98 -5.29 -45.22
C SER A 16 -11.29 -4.58 -45.65
N SER A 17 -11.60 -3.29 -45.33
CA SER A 17 -11.20 -2.25 -44.33
C SER A 17 -12.29 -1.11 -44.40
N SER A 18 -12.30 0.10 -43.79
CA SER A 18 -11.40 0.91 -42.94
C SER A 18 -12.17 2.11 -42.30
N SER A 19 -11.57 2.84 -41.34
CA SER A 19 -12.01 4.17 -40.77
C SER A 19 -13.40 4.25 -40.09
N SER A 20 -13.75 5.18 -39.18
CA SER A 20 -13.23 6.50 -38.76
C SER A 20 -13.29 6.63 -37.22
N SER A 21 -12.26 7.01 -36.45
CA SER A 21 -11.54 8.30 -36.34
C SER A 21 -12.31 9.47 -35.71
N ALA A 22 -11.98 9.81 -34.45
CA ALA A 22 -12.24 11.10 -33.81
C ALA A 22 -11.03 11.44 -32.91
N ALA A 23 -10.59 12.71 -32.88
CA ALA A 23 -9.30 13.08 -32.26
C ALA A 23 -9.31 14.43 -31.55
N ALA A 24 -8.80 14.45 -30.32
CA ALA A 24 -8.23 15.60 -29.60
C ALA A 24 -7.36 15.07 -28.45
N ALA A 25 -6.30 15.73 -27.97
CA ALA A 25 -5.81 17.06 -28.34
C ALA A 25 -4.36 17.01 -28.87
N SER A 26 -4.02 17.98 -29.71
CA SER A 26 -2.68 18.14 -30.29
C SER A 26 -1.75 18.89 -29.33
N PHE A 27 -0.48 18.49 -29.30
CA PHE A 27 0.61 19.44 -29.06
C PHE A 27 1.53 19.42 -30.28
N SER A 28 1.67 20.56 -30.94
CA SER A 28 2.47 20.66 -32.16
C SER A 28 3.91 21.04 -31.82
N LEU A 29 4.80 20.04 -31.91
CA LEU A 29 6.19 20.25 -32.28
C LEU A 29 6.46 19.35 -33.49
N ALA A 30 7.30 19.82 -34.42
CA ALA A 30 7.81 19.02 -35.53
C ALA A 30 8.88 18.03 -35.04
N GLU A 31 8.52 17.22 -34.04
CA GLU A 31 9.40 16.28 -33.35
C GLU A 31 9.82 15.18 -34.32
N THR A 32 11.13 14.93 -34.42
CA THR A 32 11.64 13.76 -35.13
C THR A 32 11.07 12.51 -34.46
N ARG A 33 10.32 11.69 -35.23
CA ARG A 33 9.60 10.53 -34.68
C ARG A 33 10.56 9.39 -34.32
N VAL A 34 11.29 9.56 -33.22
CA VAL A 34 12.29 8.61 -32.72
C VAL A 34 11.64 7.26 -32.45
N ILE A 35 12.13 6.23 -33.12
CA ILE A 35 11.72 4.84 -32.93
C ILE A 35 12.15 4.36 -31.54
N CYS A 36 11.34 3.53 -30.89
CA CYS A 36 11.67 2.91 -29.62
C CYS A 36 12.98 2.10 -29.72
N ARG A 37 14.00 2.49 -28.95
CA ARG A 37 15.33 1.84 -28.98
C ARG A 37 15.32 0.37 -28.51
N VAL A 38 14.26 -0.06 -27.84
CA VAL A 38 14.14 -1.39 -27.21
C VAL A 38 13.49 -2.40 -28.14
N CYS A 39 12.33 -2.08 -28.73
CA CYS A 39 11.58 -3.00 -29.57
C CYS A 39 11.68 -2.72 -31.07
N GLN A 40 12.11 -1.50 -31.46
CA GLN A 40 12.25 -0.99 -32.83
C GLN A 40 10.98 -1.03 -33.72
N LYS A 41 9.85 -1.56 -33.23
CA LYS A 41 8.59 -1.75 -33.96
C LYS A 41 7.64 -0.56 -33.95
N GLN A 42 7.83 0.40 -33.04
CA GLN A 42 6.91 1.51 -32.78
C GLN A 42 7.68 2.78 -32.42
N PHE A 43 7.06 3.94 -32.65
CA PHE A 43 7.55 5.23 -32.16
C PHE A 43 7.59 5.26 -30.63
N ALA A 44 8.60 5.92 -30.07
CA ALA A 44 8.67 6.13 -28.63
C ALA A 44 7.62 7.15 -28.17
N GLN A 45 7.02 6.86 -27.02
CA GLN A 45 6.07 7.74 -26.32
C GLN A 45 6.70 8.37 -25.06
N TYR A 46 7.74 7.73 -24.52
CA TYR A 46 8.36 8.07 -23.24
C TYR A 46 9.89 8.08 -23.36
N THR A 47 10.55 8.74 -22.40
CA THR A 47 12.02 8.79 -22.28
C THR A 47 12.41 8.39 -20.86
N CYS A 48 13.40 7.51 -20.70
CA CYS A 48 13.91 7.15 -19.37
C CYS A 48 14.72 8.31 -18.77
N PRO A 49 14.40 8.81 -17.56
CA PRO A 49 15.02 10.01 -17.00
C PRO A 49 16.49 9.86 -16.56
N ARG A 50 17.04 8.64 -16.54
CA ARG A 50 18.44 8.38 -16.11
C ARG A 50 19.42 8.06 -17.25
N CYS A 51 18.93 7.58 -18.39
CA CYS A 51 19.76 7.21 -19.55
C CYS A 51 19.28 7.80 -20.88
N ASN A 52 18.22 8.62 -20.85
CA ASN A 52 17.57 9.23 -22.01
C ASN A 52 17.13 8.24 -23.11
N ALA A 53 17.01 6.95 -22.79
CA ALA A 53 16.52 5.93 -23.71
C ALA A 53 15.03 6.16 -24.02
N ARG A 54 14.69 6.34 -25.30
CA ARG A 54 13.31 6.53 -25.76
C ARG A 54 12.59 5.19 -25.99
N TYR A 55 11.41 5.00 -25.38
CA TYR A 55 10.64 3.75 -25.40
C TYR A 55 9.13 3.95 -25.64
N CYS A 56 8.43 2.92 -26.14
CA CYS A 56 6.99 3.02 -26.47
C CYS A 56 6.03 2.56 -25.36
N SER A 57 6.45 1.67 -24.45
CA SER A 57 5.55 0.98 -23.52
C SER A 57 6.24 0.44 -22.27
N LEU A 58 5.49 0.08 -21.23
CA LEU A 58 6.01 -0.47 -19.97
C LEU A 58 6.85 -1.77 -20.14
N PRO A 59 6.52 -2.73 -21.02
CA PRO A 59 7.42 -3.85 -21.32
C PRO A 59 8.77 -3.39 -21.86
N CYS A 60 8.80 -2.37 -22.72
CA CYS A 60 10.05 -1.79 -23.21
C CYS A 60 10.81 -1.06 -22.09
N TYR A 61 10.12 -0.39 -21.17
CA TYR A 61 10.76 0.17 -19.97
C TYR A 61 11.43 -0.91 -19.13
N LYS A 62 10.75 -2.02 -18.82
CA LYS A 62 11.35 -3.13 -18.06
C LYS A 62 12.51 -3.82 -18.80
N GLY A 63 12.49 -3.82 -20.14
CA GLY A 63 13.51 -4.48 -20.97
C GLY A 63 14.71 -3.63 -21.41
N HIS A 64 14.75 -2.31 -21.17
CA HIS A 64 15.78 -1.45 -21.76
C HIS A 64 17.16 -1.50 -21.07
N SER A 65 17.18 -1.69 -19.74
CA SER A 65 18.38 -1.81 -18.93
C SER A 65 18.00 -2.23 -17.52
N VAL A 66 18.71 -3.22 -16.97
CA VAL A 66 18.52 -3.69 -15.59
C VAL A 66 18.84 -2.55 -14.62
N GLN A 67 20.01 -1.93 -14.73
CA GLN A 67 20.41 -0.78 -13.89
C GLN A 67 19.36 0.34 -13.88
N CYS A 68 18.81 0.69 -15.05
CA CYS A 68 17.82 1.77 -15.14
C CYS A 68 16.41 1.37 -14.67
N THR A 69 16.16 0.10 -14.36
CA THR A 69 14.90 -0.40 -13.80
C THR A 69 15.06 -0.73 -12.31
N GLU A 70 16.06 -1.54 -11.97
CA GLU A 70 16.44 -1.95 -10.62
C GLU A 70 16.70 -0.74 -9.72
N SER A 71 17.56 0.21 -10.14
CA SER A 71 17.84 1.38 -9.29
C SER A 71 16.59 2.24 -9.06
N PHE A 72 15.55 2.19 -9.89
CA PHE A 72 14.31 2.97 -9.66
C PHE A 72 13.43 2.27 -8.63
N MET A 73 13.29 0.95 -8.75
CA MET A 73 12.63 0.14 -7.73
C MET A 73 13.37 0.23 -6.40
N ARG A 74 14.71 0.21 -6.41
CA ARG A 74 15.56 0.37 -5.22
C ARG A 74 15.46 1.76 -4.61
N GLU A 75 15.57 2.84 -5.38
CA GLU A 75 15.41 4.21 -4.89
C GLU A 75 14.02 4.40 -4.25
N ASN A 76 12.95 4.05 -4.95
CA ASN A 76 11.58 4.16 -4.42
C ASN A 76 11.38 3.32 -3.14
N VAL A 77 11.82 2.06 -3.12
CA VAL A 77 11.69 1.20 -1.92
C VAL A 77 12.55 1.73 -0.76
N MET A 78 13.76 2.25 -1.03
CA MET A 78 14.61 2.86 -0.01
C MET A 78 13.98 4.16 0.54
N ASP A 79 13.29 4.95 -0.28
CA ASP A 79 12.67 6.21 0.14
C ASP A 79 11.32 6.00 0.85
N GLU A 80 10.54 4.98 0.48
CA GLU A 80 9.42 4.47 1.28
C GLU A 80 9.92 3.94 2.64
N LEU A 81 10.99 3.13 2.66
CA LEU A 81 11.59 2.62 3.90
C LEU A 81 12.16 3.72 4.80
N LYS A 82 12.68 4.83 4.25
CA LYS A 82 13.08 6.01 5.03
C LYS A 82 11.88 6.72 5.66
N GLN A 83 10.79 6.90 4.93
CA GLN A 83 9.54 7.47 5.45
C GLN A 83 8.88 6.59 6.53
N MET A 84 9.18 5.28 6.51
CA MET A 84 8.77 4.33 7.54
C MET A 84 9.72 4.28 8.77
N GLN A 85 10.87 4.95 8.75
CA GLN A 85 11.68 5.10 9.97
C GLN A 85 11.07 6.14 10.92
N PRO A 86 11.08 5.91 12.24
CA PRO A 86 10.48 6.82 13.21
C PRO A 86 11.34 8.06 13.45
N GLU A 87 11.27 9.01 12.52
CA GLU A 87 11.64 10.41 12.70
C GLU A 87 11.15 10.95 14.05
N ASP A 88 11.97 11.74 14.74
CA ASP A 88 11.76 12.05 16.18
C ASP A 88 10.42 12.76 16.49
N GLU A 89 9.84 13.49 15.54
CA GLU A 89 8.49 14.07 15.68
C GLU A 89 7.37 13.01 15.76
N SER A 90 7.58 11.77 15.28
CA SER A 90 6.63 10.67 15.49
C SER A 90 6.61 10.19 16.95
N LYS A 91 7.74 10.28 17.68
CA LYS A 91 7.79 9.99 19.13
C LYS A 91 6.93 10.96 19.95
N LYS A 92 6.71 12.17 19.43
CA LYS A 92 5.88 13.23 20.03
C LYS A 92 4.38 13.00 19.85
N LYS A 93 3.98 12.07 18.98
CA LYS A 93 2.58 11.63 18.77
C LYS A 93 2.28 10.31 19.49
N MET A 94 3.01 9.99 20.56
CA MET A 94 2.80 8.77 21.35
C MET A 94 1.34 8.68 21.82
N HIS A 95 0.58 7.78 21.19
CA HIS A 95 -0.82 7.51 21.53
C HIS A 95 -0.94 6.99 22.97
N THR A 96 -2.10 7.17 23.60
CA THR A 96 -2.33 7.11 25.05
C THR A 96 -1.88 5.81 25.76
N GLY A 97 -1.61 4.71 25.05
CA GLY A 97 -1.11 3.46 25.61
C GLY A 97 0.40 3.18 25.45
N GLY A 98 1.16 4.03 24.73
CA GLY A 98 2.61 3.86 24.53
C GLY A 98 3.03 2.57 23.80
N PHE A 99 4.30 2.17 23.98
CA PHE A 99 4.89 1.01 23.29
C PHE A 99 4.13 -0.30 23.56
N ARG A 100 3.76 -0.58 24.82
CA ARG A 100 3.05 -1.82 25.18
C ARG A 100 1.67 -1.94 24.53
N PHE A 101 0.99 -0.83 24.27
CA PHE A 101 -0.26 -0.83 23.50
C PHE A 101 -0.01 -1.08 22.01
N ALA A 102 1.06 -0.52 21.44
CA ALA A 102 1.44 -0.84 20.06
C ALA A 102 1.76 -2.34 19.87
N ILE A 103 2.44 -2.95 20.85
CA ILE A 103 2.69 -4.40 20.90
C ILE A 103 1.37 -5.20 21.00
N ALA A 104 0.43 -4.80 21.87
CA ALA A 104 -0.87 -5.46 21.98
C ALA A 104 -1.69 -5.38 20.67
N LEU A 105 -1.64 -4.24 19.96
CA LEU A 105 -2.24 -4.13 18.62
C LEU A 105 -1.59 -5.07 17.60
N VAL A 106 -0.31 -5.42 17.75
CA VAL A 106 0.34 -6.43 16.91
C VAL A 106 -0.15 -7.84 17.26
N ASP A 107 -0.40 -8.15 18.53
CA ASP A 107 -1.06 -9.41 18.94
C ASP A 107 -2.50 -9.52 18.39
N ASP A 108 -3.27 -8.43 18.39
CA ASP A 108 -4.61 -8.36 17.75
C ASP A 108 -4.51 -8.63 16.24
N ILE A 109 -3.50 -8.07 15.56
CA ILE A 109 -3.25 -8.29 14.12
C ILE A 109 -2.83 -9.73 13.84
N ILE A 110 -1.93 -10.32 14.62
CA ILE A 110 -1.53 -11.74 14.49
C ILE A 110 -2.76 -12.64 14.69
N SER A 111 -3.63 -12.32 15.65
CA SER A 111 -4.87 -13.05 15.90
C SER A 111 -5.83 -12.99 14.70
N LEU A 112 -6.07 -11.79 14.14
CA LEU A 112 -6.90 -11.61 12.95
C LEU A 112 -6.34 -12.31 11.70
N LEU A 113 -5.02 -12.27 11.49
CA LEU A 113 -4.34 -12.99 10.40
C LEU A 113 -4.43 -14.51 10.59
N THR A 114 -4.31 -15.01 11.82
CA THR A 114 -4.40 -16.45 12.14
C THR A 114 -5.81 -17.00 11.97
N LEU A 115 -6.85 -16.18 12.19
CA LEU A 115 -8.24 -16.51 11.87
C LEU A 115 -8.56 -16.49 10.36
N GLY A 116 -7.65 -15.96 9.53
CA GLY A 116 -7.72 -16.01 8.08
C GLY A 116 -8.67 -14.99 7.42
N GLY A 117 -8.75 -15.07 6.09
CA GLY A 117 -9.43 -14.08 5.24
C GLY A 117 -10.87 -13.75 5.64
N ASN A 118 -11.64 -14.73 6.11
CA ASN A 118 -13.02 -14.52 6.56
C ASN A 118 -13.12 -13.54 7.75
N ALA A 119 -12.21 -13.63 8.73
CA ALA A 119 -12.19 -12.72 9.87
C ALA A 119 -11.79 -11.29 9.45
N LEU A 120 -10.85 -11.17 8.51
CA LEU A 120 -10.45 -9.89 7.92
C LEU A 120 -11.60 -9.24 7.12
N VAL A 121 -12.34 -10.02 6.32
CA VAL A 121 -13.54 -9.53 5.61
C VAL A 121 -14.61 -9.05 6.61
N CYS A 122 -14.88 -9.80 7.68
CA CYS A 122 -15.81 -9.38 8.72
C CYS A 122 -15.39 -8.05 9.37
N ALA A 123 -14.13 -7.93 9.80
CA ALA A 123 -13.60 -6.71 10.41
C ALA A 123 -13.68 -5.49 9.46
N LEU A 124 -13.32 -5.67 8.18
CA LEU A 124 -13.44 -4.61 7.16
C LEU A 124 -14.90 -4.21 6.91
N CYS A 125 -15.83 -5.16 6.91
CA CYS A 125 -17.27 -4.89 6.81
C CYS A 125 -17.81 -4.11 8.01
N ASP A 126 -17.40 -4.42 9.24
CA ASP A 126 -17.81 -3.67 10.43
C ASP A 126 -17.17 -2.27 10.49
N PHE A 127 -15.90 -2.11 10.11
CA PHE A 127 -15.32 -0.76 9.91
C PHE A 127 -16.10 0.05 8.85
N ARG A 128 -16.53 -0.60 7.76
CA ARG A 128 -17.34 0.05 6.71
C ARG A 128 -18.71 0.50 7.25
N ARG A 129 -19.35 -0.36 8.04
CA ARG A 129 -20.61 -0.06 8.74
C ARG A 129 -20.46 1.13 9.69
N LEU A 130 -19.38 1.18 10.48
CA LEU A 130 -19.05 2.31 11.36
C LEU A 130 -18.86 3.62 10.57
N ILE A 131 -18.15 3.59 9.44
CA ILE A 131 -17.96 4.76 8.57
C ILE A 131 -19.30 5.27 8.00
N HIS A 132 -20.18 4.37 7.54
CA HIS A 132 -21.51 4.77 7.05
C HIS A 132 -22.41 5.34 8.16
N ILE A 133 -22.32 4.82 9.39
CA ILE A 133 -23.00 5.39 10.56
C ILE A 133 -22.46 6.80 10.86
N GLY A 134 -21.14 6.99 10.86
CA GLY A 134 -20.50 8.30 11.02
C GLY A 134 -20.91 9.31 9.94
N GLU A 135 -21.00 8.90 8.67
CA GLU A 135 -21.46 9.78 7.58
C GLU A 135 -22.94 10.16 7.71
N ARG A 136 -23.77 9.33 8.38
CA ARG A 136 -25.16 9.68 8.72
C ARG A 136 -25.23 10.67 9.89
N MET A 137 -24.41 10.46 10.93
CA MET A 137 -24.38 11.34 12.11
C MET A 137 -23.91 12.77 11.74
N LEU A 138 -22.80 12.90 11.00
CA LEU A 138 -22.29 14.21 10.54
C LEU A 138 -23.28 14.98 9.63
N LYS A 139 -24.22 14.29 8.96
CA LYS A 139 -25.29 14.93 8.17
C LYS A 139 -26.41 15.50 9.04
N ALA A 140 -26.72 14.84 10.16
CA ALA A 140 -27.73 15.30 11.12
C ALA A 140 -27.18 16.41 12.04
N GLU A 141 -25.88 16.39 12.34
CA GLU A 141 -25.21 17.35 13.20
C GLU A 141 -25.15 18.77 12.59
N LYS A 142 -25.36 19.82 13.41
CA LYS A 142 -25.47 21.22 12.98
C LYS A 142 -24.13 21.91 12.64
N LEU A 143 -23.18 21.18 12.05
CA LEU A 143 -21.88 21.70 11.59
C LEU A 143 -21.99 22.67 10.42
N GLY A 144 -20.96 23.51 10.24
CA GLY A 144 -20.84 24.44 9.11
C GLY A 144 -20.77 23.70 7.77
N LYS A 145 -21.42 24.25 6.72
CA LYS A 145 -21.58 23.59 5.40
C LYS A 145 -20.25 23.10 4.80
N ALA A 146 -19.21 23.92 4.86
CA ALA A 146 -17.89 23.60 4.32
C ALA A 146 -17.17 22.48 5.12
N GLU A 147 -17.24 22.53 6.45
CA GLU A 147 -16.66 21.53 7.34
C GLU A 147 -17.35 20.17 7.21
N ARG A 148 -18.69 20.16 7.24
CA ARG A 148 -19.48 18.94 6.99
C ARG A 148 -19.10 18.32 5.64
N SER A 149 -18.94 19.12 4.59
CA SER A 149 -18.51 18.65 3.27
C SER A 149 -17.11 18.00 3.32
N ARG A 150 -16.13 18.68 3.93
CA ARG A 150 -14.74 18.19 4.10
C ARG A 150 -14.69 16.86 4.87
N SER A 151 -15.41 16.74 5.98
CA SER A 151 -15.46 15.51 6.78
C SER A 151 -16.22 14.38 6.07
N THR A 152 -17.32 14.69 5.38
CA THR A 152 -18.04 13.74 4.51
C THR A 152 -17.15 13.19 3.39
N GLN A 153 -16.36 14.06 2.75
CA GLN A 153 -15.42 13.66 1.69
C GLN A 153 -14.33 12.72 2.21
N LYS A 154 -13.79 12.96 3.42
CA LYS A 154 -12.85 12.06 4.09
C LYS A 154 -13.46 10.68 4.36
N LEU A 155 -14.66 10.62 4.94
CA LEU A 155 -15.34 9.34 5.22
C LEU A 155 -15.61 8.55 3.92
N ARG A 156 -16.05 9.22 2.84
CA ARG A 156 -16.23 8.57 1.53
C ARG A 156 -14.92 8.10 0.90
N ALA A 157 -13.80 8.77 1.16
CA ALA A 157 -12.49 8.30 0.72
C ALA A 157 -12.03 7.07 1.50
N ALA A 158 -12.31 7.01 2.81
CA ALA A 158 -12.05 5.86 3.65
C ALA A 158 -12.96 4.66 3.32
N ASP A 159 -14.25 4.88 3.05
CA ASP A 159 -15.19 3.86 2.54
C ASP A 159 -14.65 3.15 1.28
N ARG A 160 -14.19 3.92 0.29
CA ARG A 160 -13.59 3.36 -0.93
C ARG A 160 -12.30 2.58 -0.65
N LYS A 161 -11.49 3.00 0.33
CA LYS A 161 -10.30 2.24 0.76
C LYS A 161 -10.69 0.92 1.44
N LEU A 162 -11.68 0.91 2.33
CA LEU A 162 -12.17 -0.32 2.96
C LEU A 162 -12.77 -1.28 1.94
N TYR A 163 -13.56 -0.78 0.97
CA TYR A 163 -14.08 -1.61 -0.11
C TYR A 163 -12.95 -2.24 -0.94
N PHE A 164 -11.96 -1.45 -1.37
CA PHE A 164 -10.79 -1.97 -2.06
C PHE A 164 -10.05 -3.04 -1.25
N MET A 165 -9.80 -2.80 0.05
CA MET A 165 -9.16 -3.79 0.92
C MET A 165 -10.00 -5.06 1.08
N THR A 166 -11.34 -4.95 1.10
CA THR A 166 -12.23 -6.11 1.22
C THR A 166 -12.15 -6.99 -0.03
N CYS A 167 -12.12 -6.37 -1.23
CA CYS A 167 -11.87 -7.08 -2.48
C CYS A 167 -10.47 -7.71 -2.51
N TRP A 168 -9.44 -6.94 -2.14
CA TRP A 168 -8.06 -7.42 -2.12
C TRP A 168 -7.86 -8.63 -1.19
N VAL A 169 -8.49 -8.63 -0.01
CA VAL A 169 -8.49 -9.79 0.90
C VAL A 169 -9.15 -11.02 0.25
N HIS A 170 -10.26 -10.84 -0.48
CA HIS A 170 -10.92 -11.94 -1.20
C HIS A 170 -10.08 -12.47 -2.39
N GLU A 171 -9.14 -11.68 -2.92
CA GLU A 171 -8.25 -12.09 -4.02
C GLU A 171 -6.99 -12.84 -3.56
N GLN A 172 -6.70 -12.92 -2.24
CA GLN A 172 -5.50 -13.63 -1.76
C GLN A 172 -5.75 -15.13 -1.56
N PRO A 173 -4.72 -15.99 -1.77
CA PRO A 173 -4.81 -17.41 -1.41
C PRO A 173 -4.94 -17.57 0.11
N ASN A 174 -5.59 -18.66 0.55
CA ASN A 174 -5.93 -18.89 1.96
C ASN A 174 -4.68 -18.93 2.87
N GLU A 175 -3.58 -19.43 2.32
CA GLU A 175 -2.28 -19.64 2.98
C GLU A 175 -1.51 -18.32 3.18
N ALA A 176 -1.91 -17.23 2.51
CA ALA A 176 -1.28 -15.92 2.69
C ALA A 176 -1.40 -15.42 4.14
N TRP A 177 -2.55 -15.64 4.77
CA TRP A 177 -2.87 -15.08 6.09
C TRP A 177 -2.07 -15.73 7.22
N SER A 178 -1.95 -17.05 7.21
CA SER A 178 -1.11 -17.79 8.16
C SER A 178 0.39 -17.53 7.93
N SER A 179 0.81 -17.34 6.67
CA SER A 179 2.18 -16.94 6.33
C SER A 179 2.51 -15.53 6.83
N LEU A 180 1.60 -14.58 6.64
CA LEU A 180 1.73 -13.21 7.15
C LEU A 180 1.71 -13.17 8.68
N ALA A 181 0.85 -13.95 9.34
CA ALA A 181 0.81 -14.06 10.80
C ALA A 181 2.18 -14.44 11.36
N ARG A 182 2.82 -15.49 10.81
CA ARG A 182 4.16 -15.95 11.20
C ARG A 182 5.25 -14.89 10.99
N LEU A 183 5.19 -14.14 9.88
CA LEU A 183 6.16 -13.06 9.61
C LEU A 183 6.01 -11.90 10.61
N VAL A 184 4.77 -11.52 10.95
CA VAL A 184 4.49 -10.48 11.94
C VAL A 184 4.86 -10.95 13.36
N GLU A 185 4.60 -12.21 13.70
CA GLU A 185 5.00 -12.86 14.97
C GLU A 185 6.51 -12.82 15.20
N VAL A 186 7.32 -13.14 14.17
CA VAL A 186 8.78 -13.04 14.22
C VAL A 186 9.26 -11.59 14.35
N GLN A 187 8.64 -10.64 13.63
CA GLN A 187 8.98 -9.22 13.74
C GLN A 187 8.61 -8.65 15.12
N LYS A 188 7.48 -9.08 15.70
CA LYS A 188 7.03 -8.69 17.03
C LYS A 188 8.06 -9.10 18.09
N ALA A 189 8.50 -10.35 18.10
CA ALA A 189 9.49 -10.85 19.04
C ALA A 189 10.80 -10.01 19.02
N SER A 190 11.29 -9.69 17.82
CA SER A 190 12.48 -8.83 17.66
C SER A 190 12.29 -7.40 18.18
N LEU A 191 11.05 -6.87 18.18
CA LEU A 191 10.74 -5.57 18.79
C LEU A 191 10.62 -5.66 20.33
N GLU A 192 10.10 -6.76 20.87
CA GLU A 192 9.98 -6.98 22.32
C GLU A 192 11.35 -7.12 23.00
N GLU A 193 12.35 -7.74 22.33
CA GLU A 193 13.74 -7.78 22.80
C GLU A 193 14.36 -6.38 23.02
N LEU A 194 14.04 -5.42 22.14
CA LEU A 194 14.54 -4.05 22.23
C LEU A 194 13.95 -3.28 23.42
N ASP A 195 12.68 -3.54 23.78
CA ASP A 195 12.08 -2.93 24.97
C ASP A 195 12.71 -3.47 26.25
N CYS A 196 12.92 -4.79 26.36
CA CYS A 196 13.65 -5.42 27.46
C CYS A 196 15.05 -4.81 27.64
N GLY A 197 15.80 -4.60 26.54
CA GLY A 197 17.08 -3.90 26.57
C GLY A 197 16.97 -2.46 27.07
N SER A 198 15.92 -1.73 26.67
CA SER A 198 15.67 -0.36 27.13
C SER A 198 15.31 -0.28 28.62
N GLN A 199 14.51 -1.24 29.13
CA GLN A 199 14.12 -1.34 30.52
C GLN A 199 15.33 -1.65 31.42
N PHE A 200 16.21 -2.56 31.02
CA PHE A 200 17.46 -2.85 31.74
C PHE A 200 18.38 -1.63 31.84
N GLN A 201 18.56 -0.87 30.77
CA GLN A 201 19.35 0.37 30.78
C GLN A 201 18.75 1.44 31.71
N ARG A 202 17.40 1.51 31.77
CA ARG A 202 16.68 2.42 32.68
C ARG A 202 16.78 2.01 34.14
N ALA A 203 16.79 0.71 34.43
CA ALA A 203 17.01 0.18 35.77
C ALA A 203 18.45 0.44 36.25
N GLY A 204 19.46 0.18 35.40
CA GLY A 204 20.87 0.41 35.72
C GLY A 204 21.15 1.86 36.15
N ARG A 205 20.72 2.85 35.35
CA ARG A 205 20.86 4.27 35.69
C ARG A 205 20.15 4.69 36.98
N LYS A 206 19.16 3.93 37.45
CA LYS A 206 18.42 4.25 38.68
C LYS A 206 19.19 3.86 39.94
N ASN A 207 20.08 2.88 39.85
CA ASN A 207 20.89 2.40 40.96
C ASN A 207 22.13 3.30 41.21
N ASP A 208 22.78 3.77 40.15
CA ASP A 208 23.91 4.74 40.26
C ASP A 208 23.48 6.11 40.82
N ALA A 209 22.20 6.47 40.72
CA ALA A 209 21.70 7.79 41.12
C ALA A 209 21.47 7.94 42.64
N GLN A 210 21.56 6.86 43.43
CA GLN A 210 21.20 6.86 44.86
C GLN A 210 22.42 6.71 45.81
N SER A 211 23.63 6.54 45.27
CA SER A 211 24.86 6.25 46.03
C SER A 211 25.73 7.49 46.35
N LYS A 212 25.12 8.67 46.51
CA LYS A 212 25.81 9.90 46.94
C LYS A 212 24.95 10.81 47.83
N VAL A 213 24.70 10.34 49.05
CA VAL A 213 24.28 11.20 50.17
C VAL A 213 25.44 11.26 51.16
N LEU A 214 26.24 12.32 51.08
CA LEU A 214 27.16 12.72 52.14
C LEU A 214 26.38 13.66 53.06
N ILE A 215 26.16 13.23 54.30
CA ILE A 215 25.72 14.12 55.37
C ILE A 215 26.98 14.75 55.96
N GLU A 216 26.97 16.06 56.11
CA GLU A 216 28.04 16.86 56.71
C GLU A 216 27.53 17.37 58.07
N GLU A 217 28.18 16.97 59.17
CA GLU A 217 27.85 17.44 60.52
C GLU A 217 29.01 18.29 61.08
N ILE A 218 28.75 19.61 61.10
CA ILE A 218 29.31 20.68 61.95
C ILE A 218 30.83 20.65 62.22
#